data_AF-A0A834P1N6-F1
#
_entry.id   AF-A0A834P1N6-F1
#
_cell.length_a   1.000
_cell.length_b   1.000
_cell.length_c   1.000
_cell.angle_alpha   90.00
_cell.angle_beta   90.00
_cell.angle_gamma   90.00
#
_symmetry.space_group_name_H-M   'P 1'
#
loop_
_entity.id
_entity.type
_entity.pdbx_description
1 polymer ?
#
loop_
_entity_poly.entity_id
_entity_poly.type
_entity_poly.pdbx_seq_one_letter_code
_entity_poly.pdbx_strand_id
1 'polypeptide(L)'
;MMKLMLDEEELSVNILEGFIKICEDPKLALYSSDLLRDAVFLEIPCKIVRVETGRVDRLAMILSKDNPFTGVINFQLLKFINSGMNNRMKDLSSEKKSSDMIQHQPIGINSVISLIFFILIGIILSIFILFIEKYLFDS
;
A
#
# COMPACT_ATOMS: atom_id res chain seq x y z
N MET A 1 -6.35 26.94 -12.70
CA MET A 1 -5.30 25.91 -12.51
C MET A 1 -5.86 24.86 -11.56
N MET A 2 -6.63 23.89 -12.08
CA MET A 2 -7.33 22.87 -11.29
C MET A 2 -7.74 21.66 -12.16
N LYS A 3 -7.02 21.42 -13.27
CA LYS A 3 -7.47 20.47 -14.30
C LYS A 3 -7.19 18.99 -13.98
N LEU A 4 -6.69 18.69 -12.78
CA LEU A 4 -6.21 17.37 -12.36
C LEU A 4 -6.83 16.87 -11.04
N MET A 5 -7.58 17.72 -10.32
CA MET A 5 -8.33 17.27 -9.13
C MET A 5 -9.70 16.80 -9.58
N LEU A 6 -10.21 15.75 -8.92
CA LEU A 6 -11.59 15.32 -9.10
C LEU A 6 -12.55 16.43 -8.69
N ASP A 7 -13.74 16.41 -9.28
CA ASP A 7 -14.82 17.29 -8.86
C ASP A 7 -15.28 16.95 -7.44
N GLU A 8 -15.86 17.91 -6.74
CA GLU A 8 -16.30 17.74 -5.35
C GLU A 8 -17.41 16.69 -5.25
N GLU A 9 -18.27 16.59 -6.27
CA GLU A 9 -19.34 15.58 -6.35
C GLU A 9 -18.80 14.15 -6.54
N GLU A 10 -17.61 14.00 -7.12
CA GLU A 10 -16.96 12.70 -7.33
C GLU A 10 -16.05 12.29 -6.15
N LEU A 11 -15.94 13.13 -5.12
CA LEU A 11 -15.05 12.87 -4.00
C LEU A 11 -15.63 11.82 -3.07
N SER A 12 -14.79 10.86 -2.67
CA SER A 12 -15.19 9.84 -1.70
C SER A 12 -15.49 10.48 -0.36
N VAL A 13 -16.64 10.13 0.23
CA VAL A 13 -17.04 10.62 1.55
C VAL A 13 -16.21 9.94 2.64
N ASN A 14 -15.85 8.67 2.43
CA ASN A 14 -15.05 7.88 3.36
C ASN A 14 -13.60 7.71 2.86
N ILE A 15 -12.67 7.66 3.80
CA ILE A 15 -11.24 7.40 3.55
C ILE A 15 -11.04 6.03 2.92
N LEU A 16 -11.77 5.01 3.36
CA LEU A 16 -11.68 3.66 2.79
C LEU A 16 -12.08 3.67 1.31
N GLU A 17 -13.20 4.30 0.97
CA GLU A 17 -13.67 4.45 -0.41
C GLU A 17 -12.65 5.21 -1.27
N GLY A 18 -12.01 6.24 -0.71
CA GLY A 18 -10.92 6.95 -1.38
C GLY A 18 -9.75 6.03 -1.73
N PHE A 19 -9.38 5.12 -0.81
CA PHE A 19 -8.33 4.13 -1.05
C PHE A 19 -8.75 3.04 -2.04
N ILE A 20 -10.02 2.61 -2.03
CA ILE A 20 -10.56 1.67 -3.03
C ILE A 20 -10.56 2.31 -4.42
N LYS A 21 -10.98 3.58 -4.54
CA LYS A 21 -11.05 4.31 -5.81
C LYS A 21 -9.70 4.44 -6.50
N ILE A 22 -8.61 4.65 -5.76
CA ILE A 22 -7.26 4.65 -6.35
C ILE A 22 -6.75 3.24 -6.72
N CYS A 23 -7.31 2.18 -6.15
CA CYS A 23 -7.03 0.81 -6.59
C CYS A 23 -7.73 0.51 -7.93
N GLU A 24 -8.89 1.11 -8.18
CA GLU A 24 -9.66 0.94 -9.41
C GLU A 24 -9.10 1.76 -10.58
N ASP A 25 -8.62 2.99 -10.33
CA ASP A 25 -8.02 3.84 -11.36
C ASP A 25 -6.55 4.20 -11.04
N PRO A 26 -5.58 3.67 -11.81
CA PRO A 26 -4.15 3.92 -11.59
C PRO A 26 -3.71 5.36 -11.90
N LYS A 27 -4.58 6.19 -12.51
CA LYS A 27 -4.30 7.61 -12.76
C LYS A 27 -4.62 8.50 -11.56
N LEU A 28 -5.33 7.96 -10.57
CA LEU A 28 -5.72 8.69 -9.38
C LEU A 28 -4.69 8.52 -8.27
N ALA A 29 -4.51 9.59 -7.49
CA ALA A 29 -3.71 9.59 -6.29
C ALA A 29 -4.54 10.18 -5.15
N LEU A 30 -4.47 9.56 -3.97
CA LEU A 30 -5.14 10.05 -2.78
C LEU A 30 -4.16 10.85 -1.94
N TYR A 31 -4.50 12.11 -1.68
CA TYR A 31 -3.76 12.93 -0.72
C TYR A 31 -4.29 12.64 0.69
N SER A 32 -3.54 11.87 1.48
CA SER A 32 -3.92 11.48 2.85
C SER A 32 -2.69 11.22 3.71
N SER A 33 -2.89 11.10 5.03
CA SER A 33 -1.83 10.76 5.97
C SER A 33 -1.60 9.24 6.05
N ASP A 34 -0.37 8.83 6.34
CA ASP A 34 -0.03 7.41 6.52
C ASP A 34 -0.82 6.78 7.68
N LEU A 35 -1.15 7.57 8.71
CA LEU A 35 -1.94 7.10 9.85
C LEU A 35 -3.33 6.60 9.40
N LEU A 36 -3.96 7.32 8.46
CA LEU A 36 -5.27 6.95 7.95
C LEU A 36 -5.19 5.73 7.02
N ARG A 37 -4.16 5.65 6.18
CA ARG A 37 -3.86 4.43 5.40
C ARG A 37 -3.69 3.23 6.33
N ASP A 38 -2.91 3.40 7.39
CA ASP A 38 -2.63 2.32 8.33
C ASP A 38 -3.88 1.95 9.14
N ALA A 39 -4.80 2.87 9.40
CA ALA A 39 -6.06 2.53 10.08
C ALA A 39 -6.93 1.55 9.27
N VAL A 40 -6.95 1.69 7.94
CA VAL A 40 -7.83 0.89 7.04
C VAL A 40 -7.08 -0.12 6.16
N PHE A 41 -5.77 -0.28 6.37
CA PHE A 41 -4.89 -1.06 5.49
C PHE A 41 -5.40 -2.48 5.20
N LEU A 42 -6.01 -3.15 6.18
CA LEU A 42 -6.50 -4.53 6.04
C LEU A 42 -7.66 -4.66 5.05
N GLU A 43 -8.38 -3.58 4.79
CA GLU A 43 -9.55 -3.54 3.92
C GLU A 43 -9.20 -3.05 2.50
N ILE A 44 -7.95 -2.64 2.26
CA ILE A 44 -7.49 -2.13 0.97
C ILE A 44 -7.10 -3.32 0.06
N PRO A 45 -7.74 -3.49 -1.12
CA PRO A 45 -7.54 -4.66 -1.96
C PRO A 45 -6.28 -4.59 -2.85
N CYS A 46 -5.47 -3.53 -2.76
CA CYS A 46 -4.31 -3.31 -3.62
C CYS A 46 -3.07 -2.83 -2.85
N LYS A 47 -1.90 -2.95 -3.50
CA LYS A 47 -0.64 -2.42 -2.97
C LYS A 47 -0.54 -0.92 -3.24
N ILE A 48 -0.65 -0.13 -2.19
CA ILE A 48 -0.46 1.33 -2.25
C ILE A 48 1.00 1.69 -1.96
N VAL A 49 1.53 2.63 -2.73
CA VAL A 49 2.86 3.20 -2.51
C VAL A 49 2.71 4.66 -2.07
N ARG A 50 3.46 5.04 -1.04
CA ARG A 50 3.52 6.42 -0.56
C ARG A 50 4.48 7.24 -1.41
N VAL A 51 4.05 8.44 -1.80
CA VAL A 51 4.91 9.47 -2.38
C VAL A 51 5.06 10.60 -1.37
N GLU A 52 6.28 10.89 -0.95
CA GLU A 52 6.53 11.93 0.05
C GLU A 52 6.33 13.33 -0.55
N THR A 53 5.47 14.12 0.08
CA THR A 53 5.17 15.50 -0.31
C THR A 53 5.87 16.54 0.59
N GLY A 54 6.61 16.08 1.61
CA GLY A 54 7.33 16.93 2.56
C GLY A 54 6.45 17.65 3.59
N ARG A 55 5.13 17.43 3.59
CA ARG A 55 4.22 18.04 4.58
C ARG A 55 4.22 17.25 5.89
N VAL A 56 4.21 18.01 6.99
CA VAL A 56 4.17 17.49 8.35
C VAL A 56 2.81 17.78 8.94
N ASP A 57 1.97 16.76 9.05
CA ASP A 57 0.69 16.86 9.73
C ASP A 57 0.91 16.80 11.26
N ARG A 58 0.20 17.65 12.00
CA ARG A 58 0.24 17.70 13.47
C ARG A 58 -1.16 17.50 14.01
N LEU A 59 -1.29 16.60 14.97
CA LEU A 59 -2.53 16.41 15.73
C LEU A 59 -2.50 17.28 16.98
N ALA A 60 -3.64 17.87 17.33
CA ALA A 60 -3.81 18.69 18.52
C ALA A 60 -5.12 18.34 19.23
N MET A 61 -5.16 18.51 20.55
CA MET A 61 -6.37 18.36 21.34
C MET A 61 -7.14 19.70 21.31
N ILE A 62 -8.38 19.66 20.84
CA ILE A 62 -9.25 20.83 20.80
C ILE A 62 -9.95 20.97 22.16
N LEU A 63 -9.96 22.18 22.71
CA LEU A 63 -10.63 22.53 23.96
C LEU A 63 -11.58 23.70 23.72
N SER A 64 -12.62 23.82 24.57
CA SER A 64 -13.47 25.00 24.57
C SER A 64 -12.66 26.27 24.83
N LYS A 65 -13.12 27.39 24.28
CA LYS A 65 -12.46 28.68 24.50
C LYS A 65 -12.41 29.00 26.00
N ASP A 66 -11.27 29.50 26.46
CA ASP A 66 -11.00 29.88 27.84
C ASP A 66 -11.21 28.74 28.86
N ASN A 67 -10.99 27.48 28.43
CA ASN A 67 -11.09 26.34 29.32
C ASN A 67 -10.04 26.41 30.45
N PRO A 68 -10.45 26.37 31.73
CA PRO A 68 -9.53 26.49 32.87
C PRO A 68 -8.52 25.33 32.96
N PHE A 69 -8.78 24.20 32.32
CA PHE A 69 -7.90 23.04 32.31
C PHE A 69 -6.84 23.07 31.21
N THR A 70 -6.85 24.05 30.32
CA THR A 70 -5.91 24.13 29.18
C THR A 70 -4.46 24.00 29.61
N GLY A 71 -4.06 24.71 30.68
CA GLY A 71 -2.69 24.66 31.20
C GLY A 71 -2.32 23.28 31.73
N VAL A 72 -3.23 22.65 32.49
CA VAL A 72 -3.01 21.32 33.09
C VAL A 72 -2.92 20.26 31.99
N ILE A 73 -3.84 20.27 31.03
CA ILE A 73 -3.89 19.32 29.92
C ILE A 73 -2.62 19.45 29.06
N ASN A 74 -2.23 20.68 28.72
CA ASN A 74 -1.02 20.89 27.92
C ASN A 74 0.24 20.40 28.64
N PHE A 75 0.35 20.64 29.95
CA PHE A 75 1.46 20.14 30.76
C PHE A 75 1.52 18.60 30.77
N GLN A 76 0.39 17.93 30.97
CA GLN A 76 0.35 16.47 30.99
C GLN A 76 0.61 15.86 29.61
N LEU A 77 0.11 16.46 28.53
CA LEU A 77 0.41 16.05 27.16
C LEU A 77 1.90 16.17 26.86
N LEU A 78 2.53 17.29 27.22
CA LEU A 78 3.96 17.48 27.01
C LEU A 78 4.79 16.45 27.81
N LYS A 79 4.40 16.18 29.07
CA LYS A 79 5.03 15.14 29.90
C LYS A 79 4.86 13.75 29.31
N PHE A 80 3.69 13.41 28.77
CA PHE A 80 3.41 12.14 28.10
C PHE A 80 4.29 11.95 26.86
N ILE A 81 4.47 13.00 26.05
CA ILE A 81 5.31 12.97 24.85
C ILE A 81 6.79 12.84 25.25
N ASN A 82 7.27 13.66 26.18
CA ASN A 82 8.68 13.70 26.59
C ASN A 82 9.13 12.43 27.36
N SER A 83 8.20 11.73 28.01
CA SER A 83 8.49 10.47 28.70
C SER A 83 8.62 9.26 27.76
N GLY A 84 8.37 9.42 26.45
CA GLY A 84 8.39 8.32 25.49
C GLY A 84 7.20 7.37 25.59
N MET A 85 6.23 7.66 26.46
CA MET A 85 5.03 6.83 26.64
C MET A 85 4.17 6.79 25.37
N ASN A 86 4.20 7.85 24.57
CA ASN A 86 3.59 7.90 23.23
C ASN A 86 4.16 6.84 22.28
N ASN A 87 5.47 6.61 22.29
CA ASN A 87 6.10 5.62 21.40
C ASN A 87 5.68 4.21 21.79
N ARG A 88 5.71 3.90 23.09
CA ARG A 88 5.24 2.59 23.60
C ARG A 88 3.80 2.29 23.22
N MET A 89 2.93 3.30 23.26
CA MET A 89 1.52 3.12 22.88
C MET A 89 1.36 2.85 21.37
N LYS A 90 2.18 3.51 20.52
CA LYS A 90 2.20 3.24 19.08
C LYS A 90 2.71 1.84 18.75
N ASP A 91 3.74 1.40 19.46
CA ASP A 91 4.33 0.07 19.26
C ASP A 91 3.31 -1.03 19.59
N LEU A 92 2.62 -0.93 20.74
CA LEU A 92 1.56 -1.87 21.11
C LEU A 92 0.41 -1.92 20.09
N SER A 93 0.02 -0.77 19.54
CA SER A 93 -1.02 -0.70 18.51
C SER A 93 -0.56 -1.33 17.19
N SER A 94 0.69 -1.11 16.81
CA SER A 94 1.27 -1.65 15.57
C SER A 94 1.52 -3.15 15.65
N GLU A 95 2.00 -3.64 16.79
CA GLU A 95 2.25 -5.05 17.06
C GLU A 95 0.96 -5.87 16.98
N LYS A 96 -0.11 -5.38 17.61
CA LYS A 96 -1.46 -5.98 17.52
C LYS A 96 -1.98 -6.06 16.09
N LYS A 97 -1.65 -5.07 15.25
CA LYS A 97 -2.05 -5.06 13.84
C LYS A 97 -1.24 -6.06 12.99
N SER A 98 0.01 -6.34 13.38
CA SER A 98 0.89 -7.27 12.68
C SER A 98 0.62 -8.75 13.00
N SER A 99 0.10 -9.08 14.19
CA SER A 99 -0.18 -10.47 14.58
C SER A 99 -1.32 -11.10 13.78
N ASP A 100 -2.26 -10.30 13.27
CA ASP A 100 -3.34 -10.75 12.39
C ASP A 100 -2.90 -10.91 10.91
N MET A 101 -1.60 -10.72 10.64
CA MET A 101 -1.06 -10.37 9.32
C MET A 101 -0.10 -11.42 8.73
N ILE A 102 -0.27 -12.70 9.04
CA ILE A 102 0.43 -13.77 8.30
C ILE A 102 -0.42 -14.16 7.08
N GLN A 103 -0.43 -13.31 6.05
CA GLN A 103 -0.96 -13.67 4.74
C GLN A 103 0.21 -13.91 3.78
N HIS A 104 0.57 -15.18 3.64
CA HIS A 104 1.57 -15.63 2.67
C HIS A 104 1.15 -15.17 1.26
N GLN A 105 1.95 -14.32 0.64
CA GLN A 105 1.76 -13.94 -0.77
C GLN A 105 1.98 -15.19 -1.64
N PRO A 106 0.98 -15.70 -2.36
CA PRO A 106 1.19 -16.80 -3.28
C PRO A 106 2.06 -16.30 -4.44
N ILE A 107 3.12 -17.06 -4.73
CA ILE A 107 4.05 -16.75 -5.82
C ILE A 107 3.26 -16.85 -7.13
N GLY A 108 3.06 -15.71 -7.79
CA GLY A 108 2.28 -15.64 -9.03
C GLY A 108 2.91 -16.50 -10.12
N ILE A 109 2.11 -17.39 -10.71
CA ILE A 109 2.48 -18.28 -11.83
C ILE A 109 3.09 -17.53 -13.04
N ASN A 110 2.84 -16.22 -13.15
CA ASN A 110 3.44 -15.34 -14.15
C ASN A 110 4.97 -15.30 -14.08
N SER A 111 5.57 -15.51 -12.90
CA SER A 111 7.03 -15.56 -12.77
C SER A 111 7.66 -16.81 -13.38
N VAL A 112 6.86 -17.86 -13.63
CA VAL A 112 7.32 -19.17 -14.15
C VAL A 112 7.12 -19.30 -15.66
N ILE A 113 6.35 -18.39 -16.27
CA ILE A 113 6.04 -18.38 -17.72
C ILE A 113 7.31 -18.33 -18.56
N SER A 114 8.30 -17.52 -18.18
CA SER A 114 9.55 -17.41 -18.93
C SER A 114 10.30 -18.74 -19.00
N LEU A 115 10.33 -19.51 -17.91
CA LEU A 115 10.99 -20.82 -17.87
C LEU A 115 10.28 -21.83 -18.76
N ILE A 116 8.95 -21.85 -18.74
CA ILE A 116 8.13 -22.74 -19.57
C ILE A 116 8.35 -22.43 -21.05
N PHE A 117 8.46 -21.15 -21.41
CA PHE A 117 8.67 -20.72 -22.78
C PHE A 117 10.01 -21.19 -23.35
N PHE A 118 11.10 -21.08 -22.57
CA PHE A 118 12.42 -21.60 -22.99
C PHE A 118 12.40 -23.11 -23.23
N ILE A 119 11.70 -23.88 -22.38
CA ILE A 119 11.58 -25.33 -22.53
C ILE A 119 10.82 -25.66 -23.83
N LEU A 120 9.73 -24.96 -24.12
CA LEU A 120 8.95 -25.18 -25.35
C LEU A 120 9.77 -24.89 -26.61
N ILE A 121 10.55 -23.81 -26.62
CA ILE A 121 11.46 -23.50 -27.74
C ILE A 121 12.49 -24.61 -27.94
N GLY A 122 13.08 -25.13 -26.85
CA GLY A 122 14.05 -26.22 -26.92
C GLY A 122 13.46 -27.50 -27.53
N ILE A 123 12.21 -27.82 -27.19
CA ILE A 123 11.50 -28.98 -27.76
C ILE A 123 11.26 -28.78 -29.26
N ILE A 124 10.80 -27.59 -29.67
CA ILE A 124 10.55 -27.28 -31.09
C ILE A 124 11.84 -27.36 -31.92
N LEU A 125 12.95 -26.80 -31.42
CA LEU A 125 14.25 -26.87 -32.08
C LEU A 125 14.74 -28.31 -32.21
N SER A 126 14.56 -29.12 -31.16
CA SER A 126 14.97 -30.53 -31.18
C SER A 126 14.18 -31.32 -32.23
N ILE A 127 12.86 -31.09 -32.33
CA ILE A 127 12.00 -31.71 -33.36
C ILE A 127 12.42 -31.26 -34.76
N PHE A 128 12.74 -29.98 -34.94
CA PHE A 128 13.16 -29.44 -36.23
C PHE A 128 14.48 -30.06 -36.72
N ILE A 129 15.46 -30.21 -35.83
CA ILE A 129 16.73 -30.88 -36.14
C ILE A 129 16.48 -32.34 -36.53
N LEU A 130 15.68 -33.07 -35.77
CA LEU A 130 15.30 -34.46 -36.09
C LEU A 130 14.62 -34.59 -37.45
N PHE A 131 13.78 -33.62 -37.81
CA PHE A 131 13.09 -33.60 -39.10
C PHE A 131 14.06 -33.37 -40.27
N ILE A 132 15.03 -32.47 -40.08
CA ILE A 132 16.10 -32.22 -41.06
C ILE A 132 16.97 -33.47 -41.22
N GLU A 133 17.43 -34.06 -40.12
CA GLU A 133 18.25 -35.28 -40.16
C GLU A 133 17.54 -36.40 -40.90
N LYS A 134 16.26 -36.64 -40.60
CA LYS A 134 15.48 -37.65 -41.31
C LYS A 134 15.37 -37.35 -42.80
N TYR A 135 15.16 -36.10 -43.20
CA TYR A 135 15.01 -35.77 -44.62
C TYR A 135 16.33 -35.84 -45.40
N LEU A 136 17.46 -35.52 -44.75
CA LEU A 136 18.79 -35.53 -45.36
C LEU A 136 19.43 -36.93 -45.41
N PHE A 137 19.11 -37.81 -44.45
CA PHE A 137 19.67 -39.16 -44.36
C PHE A 137 18.80 -40.25 -45.01
N ASP A 138 17.54 -39.93 -45.35
CA ASP A 138 16.59 -40.82 -46.04
C ASP A 138 16.49 -40.51 -47.56
N SER A 139 17.40 -39.67 -48.09
CA SER A 139 17.63 -39.42 -49.53
C SER A 139 18.96 -39.99 -49.97
#